data_AF-A0A843RL62-F1
#
_entry.id   AF-A0A843RL62-F1
#
_cell.length_a   1.000
_cell.length_b   1.000
_cell.length_c   1.000
_cell.angle_alpha   90.00
_cell.angle_beta   90.00
_cell.angle_gamma   90.00
#
_symmetry.space_group_name_H-M   'P 1'
#
loop_
_entity.id
_entity.type
_entity.pdbx_description
1 polymer ?
#
loop_
_entity_poly.entity_id
_entity_poly.type
_entity_poly.pdbx_seq_one_letter_code
_entity_poly.pdbx_strand_id
1 'polypeptide(L)' 'MDRVDRGLKHTCSECAAKYYDLRMKVDACPKCGTKRPAAKAAKTTRKAPNAWGSAFRKYP' A
#
# COMPACT_ATOMS: atom_id res chain seq x y z
N MET A 1 -24.55 4.35 -7.31
CA MET A 1 -23.71 3.24 -6.84
C MET A 1 -22.44 3.84 -6.23
N ASP A 2 -22.34 3.79 -4.91
CA ASP A 2 -21.29 4.46 -4.14
C ASP A 2 -19.88 3.94 -4.44
N ARG A 3 -18.90 4.85 -4.50
CA ARG A 3 -17.49 4.51 -4.76
C ARG A 3 -16.87 3.61 -3.67
N VAL A 4 -17.44 3.63 -2.46
CA VAL A 4 -16.92 2.95 -1.26
C VAL A 4 -17.01 1.43 -1.36
N ASP A 5 -18.02 0.90 -2.05
CA ASP A 5 -18.24 -0.54 -2.15
C ASP A 5 -17.13 -1.25 -2.95
N ARG A 6 -16.54 -0.54 -3.92
CA ARG A 6 -15.58 -1.13 -4.87
C ARG A 6 -14.24 -1.58 -4.25
N GLY A 7 -13.92 -1.19 -3.01
CA GLY A 7 -12.64 -1.53 -2.38
C GLY A 7 -11.52 -0.58 -2.80
N LEU A 8 -10.27 -1.06 -2.74
CA LEU A 8 -9.10 -0.26 -3.12
C LEU A 8 -8.93 -0.25 -4.64
N LYS A 9 -8.19 0.75 -5.13
CA LYS A 9 -7.84 0.86 -6.55
C LYS A 9 -6.45 0.29 -6.76
N HIS A 10 -6.35 -0.69 -7.64
CA HIS A 10 -5.10 -1.33 -8.02
C HIS A 10 -4.75 -1.06 -9.49
N THR A 11 -3.46 -1.20 -9.80
CA THR A 11 -2.93 -1.14 -11.16
C THR A 11 -2.19 -2.44 -11.42
N CYS A 12 -2.51 -3.12 -12.51
CA CYS A 12 -1.84 -4.36 -12.90
C CYS A 12 -0.40 -4.09 -13.33
N SER A 13 0.55 -4.89 -12.84
CA SER A 13 1.97 -4.75 -13.19
C SER A 13 2.30 -5.18 -14.62
N GLU A 14 1.49 -6.06 -15.23
CA GLU A 14 1.75 -6.55 -16.59
C GLU A 14 1.07 -5.71 -17.67
N CYS A 15 -0.21 -5.38 -17.51
CA CYS A 15 -1.00 -4.69 -18.54
C CYS A 15 -1.34 -3.23 -18.22
N ALA A 16 -0.87 -2.70 -17.09
CA ALA A 16 -1.13 -1.34 -16.60
C ALA A 16 -2.63 -0.97 -16.45
N ALA A 17 -3.54 -1.95 -16.47
CA ALA A 17 -4.96 -1.70 -16.28
C ALA A 17 -5.26 -1.27 -14.83
N LYS A 18 -6.10 -0.25 -14.67
CA LYS A 18 -6.58 0.22 -13.37
C LYS A 18 -7.90 -0.47 -13.05
N TYR A 19 -7.97 -1.19 -11.93
CA TYR A 19 -9.16 -1.94 -11.51
C TYR A 19 -9.34 -1.84 -10.00
N TYR A 20 -10.51 -2.25 -9.50
CA TYR A 20 -10.80 -2.29 -8.07
C TYR A 20 -10.84 -3.74 -7.58
N ASP A 21 -10.39 -4.00 -6.35
CA ASP A 21 -10.33 -5.37 -5.78
C ASP A 21 -11.68 -5.91 -5.29
N LEU A 22 -12.71 -5.07 -5.16
CA LEU A 22 -14.01 -5.49 -4.62
C LEU A 22 -13.88 -6.22 -3.27
N ARG A 23 -12.85 -5.92 -2.46
CA ARG A 23 -12.49 -6.64 -1.22
C ARG A 23 -12.24 -8.15 -1.39
N MET A 24 -11.94 -8.60 -2.61
CA MET A 24 -11.48 -9.97 -2.84
C MET A 24 -10.03 -10.12 -2.34
N LYS A 25 -9.67 -11.31 -1.84
CA LYS A 25 -8.30 -11.59 -1.35
C LYS A 25 -7.33 -12.01 -2.45
N VAL A 26 -7.86 -12.35 -3.63
CA VAL A 26 -7.13 -12.88 -4.78
C VAL A 26 -7.52 -12.04 -5.98
N ASP A 27 -6.95 -10.86 -6.08
CA ASP A 27 -7.24 -9.93 -7.17
C ASP A 27 -6.55 -10.42 -8.44
N ALA A 28 -7.28 -11.19 -9.26
CA ALA A 28 -6.86 -11.44 -10.63
C ALA A 28 -7.14 -10.20 -11.47
N CYS A 29 -6.17 -9.76 -12.28
CA CYS A 29 -6.41 -8.65 -13.20
C CYS A 29 -7.52 -9.05 -14.19
N PRO A 30 -8.61 -8.28 -14.32
CA PRO A 30 -9.70 -8.62 -15.23
C PRO A 30 -9.32 -8.53 -16.72
N LYS A 31 -8.17 -7.93 -17.03
CA LYS A 31 -7.71 -7.73 -18.41
C LYS A 31 -6.77 -8.84 -18.91
N CYS A 32 -5.86 -9.31 -18.05
CA CYS A 32 -4.83 -10.29 -18.43
C CYS A 32 -4.78 -11.53 -17.52
N GLY A 33 -5.59 -11.58 -16.46
CA GLY A 33 -5.66 -12.72 -15.55
C GLY A 33 -4.53 -12.81 -14.51
N THR A 34 -3.58 -11.87 -14.52
CA THR A 34 -2.45 -11.86 -13.57
C THR A 34 -2.95 -11.87 -12.13
N LYS A 35 -2.61 -12.92 -11.37
CA LYS A 35 -2.97 -13.04 -9.96
C LYS A 35 -2.02 -12.20 -9.13
N ARG A 36 -2.56 -11.23 -8.40
CA ARG A 36 -1.76 -10.48 -7.43
C ARG A 36 -1.49 -11.37 -6.21
N PRO A 37 -0.23 -11.54 -5.78
CA PRO A 37 0.05 -12.23 -4.52
C PRO A 37 -0.55 -11.40 -3.39
N ALA A 38 -1.36 -12.02 -2.54
CA ALA A 38 -1.94 -11.37 -1.37
C ALA A 38 -0.80 -10.73 -0.57
N ALA A 39 -0.82 -9.40 -0.46
CA ALA A 39 0.22 -8.64 0.19
C ALA A 39 0.33 -9.14 1.64
N LYS A 40 1.33 -9.97 1.94
CA LYS A 40 1.69 -10.27 3.32
C LYS A 40 2.07 -8.92 3.91
N ALA A 41 1.24 -8.41 4.83
CA ALA A 41 1.45 -7.12 5.47
C ALA A 41 2.91 -7.05 5.92
N ALA A 42 3.71 -6.24 5.22
CA ALA A 42 5.09 -6.02 5.58
C ALA A 42 5.04 -5.32 6.93
N LYS A 43 5.44 -6.03 7.99
CA LYS A 43 5.52 -5.51 9.34
C LYS A 43 6.57 -4.39 9.32
N THR A 44 6.16 -3.15 9.11
CA THR A 44 7.05 -2.00 9.23
C THR A 44 7.31 -1.75 10.72
N THR A 45 8.29 -2.49 11.27
CA THR A 45 8.88 -2.17 12.56
C THR A 45 10.05 -1.24 12.32
N ARG A 46 9.81 0.07 12.28
CA ARG A 46 10.81 1.06 12.70
C ARG A 46 10.12 2.19 13.47
N LYS A 47 10.21 2.14 14.80
CA LYS A 47 10.01 3.32 15.63
C LYS A 47 11.12 4.32 15.30
N ALA A 48 10.75 5.53 14.90
CA ALA A 48 11.69 6.64 14.87
C ALA A 48 12.01 7.06 16.32
N PRO A 49 13.27 7.23 16.72
CA PRO A 49 13.57 7.95 17.95
C PRO A 49 13.12 9.40 17.77
N ASN A 50 12.35 9.91 18.72
CA ASN A 50 11.92 11.30 18.78
C ASN A 50 13.12 12.21 19.06
N ALA A 51 13.47 13.06 18.10
CA ALA A 51 14.53 14.05 18.25
C ALA A 51 14.07 15.35 18.93
N TRP A 52 13.19 15.28 19.94
CA TRP A 52 13.04 16.37 20.94
C TRP A 52 14.08 16.14 22.04
N GLY A 53 15.34 16.19 21.64
CA GLY A 53 16.45 15.75 22.49
C GLY A 53 17.80 15.86 21.81
N SER A 54 17.85 16.43 20.61
CA SER A 54 19.08 16.90 19.98
C SER A 54 19.59 18.13 20.73
N ALA A 55 20.13 17.84 21.92
CA ALA A 55 21.20 18.51 22.60
C ALA A 55 21.55 19.87 22.02
N PHE A 56 21.25 20.92 22.80
CA PHE A 56 22.10 22.07 23.06
C PHE A 56 23.57 21.79 22.69
N ARG A 57 23.88 21.98 21.41
CA ARG A 57 25.23 22.00 20.86
C ARG A 57 25.29 23.30 20.10
N LYS A 58 26.35 24.07 20.36
CA LYS A 58 26.69 25.38 19.77
C LYS A 58 25.86 26.53 20.38
N TYR A 59 26.41 27.50 21.11
CA TYR A 59 27.67 28.24 20.97
C TYR A 59 28.12 28.81 22.37
N PRO A 60 29.38 29.26 22.52
CA PRO A 60 29.91 29.79 23.78
C PRO A 60 29.30 31.14 24.20
#